data_AF-T0Q4D6-F1
#
_entry.id   AF-T0Q4D6-F1
#
_cell.length_a   1.000
_cell.length_b   1.000
_cell.length_c   1.000
_cell.angle_alpha   90.00
_cell.angle_beta   90.00
_cell.angle_gamma   90.00
#
_symmetry.space_group_name_H-M   'P 1'
#
loop_
_entity.id
_entity.type
_entity.pdbx_description
1 polymer ?
#
loop_
_entity_poly.entity_id
_entity_poly.type
_entity_poly.pdbx_seq_one_letter_code
_entity_poly.pdbx_strand_id
1 'polypeptide(L)'
;MAPEVISGTRYSAAADVYSFGVVLAELSTHQVPYSDAVHPETGRALTQQPILSSVTTGELQPTFDATTPAYVKEWGNRCLATNPDDRPTTLELTLFVRELVQCSSTVSL
;
A
#
# COMPACT_ATOMS: atom_id res chain seq x y z
N MET A 1 2.80 -4.29 -7.41
CA MET A 1 3.69 -3.41 -8.20
C MET A 1 3.02 -2.05 -8.32
N ALA A 2 3.79 -0.97 -8.46
CA ALA A 2 3.22 0.37 -8.67
C ALA A 2 2.56 0.49 -10.06
N PRO A 3 1.45 1.24 -10.20
CA PRO A 3 0.69 1.39 -11.46
C PRO A 3 1.56 1.80 -12.66
N GLU A 4 2.45 2.75 -12.44
CA GLU A 4 3.33 3.31 -13.47
C GLU A 4 4.40 2.29 -13.93
N VAL A 5 4.83 1.40 -13.03
CA VAL A 5 5.77 0.31 -13.36
C VAL A 5 5.08 -0.79 -14.15
N ILE A 6 3.83 -1.13 -13.80
CA ILE A 6 3.01 -2.10 -14.56
C ILE A 6 2.77 -1.57 -15.98
N SER A 7 2.54 -0.26 -16.12
CA SER A 7 2.33 0.42 -17.41
C SER A 7 3.60 0.56 -18.26
N GLY A 8 4.76 0.10 -17.76
CA GLY A 8 6.03 0.18 -18.48
C GLY A 8 6.65 1.59 -18.55
N THR A 9 6.21 2.51 -17.69
CA THR A 9 6.81 3.85 -17.59
C THR A 9 8.09 3.83 -16.73
N ARG A 10 8.78 4.97 -16.62
CA ARG A 10 10.08 5.05 -15.94
C ARG A 10 9.92 4.84 -14.43
N TYR A 11 10.68 3.89 -13.90
CA TYR A 11 10.85 3.67 -12.46
C TYR A 11 11.45 4.90 -11.76
N SER A 12 10.92 5.23 -10.59
CA SER A 12 11.42 6.29 -9.72
C SER A 12 11.35 5.84 -8.26
N ALA A 13 11.92 6.63 -7.34
CA ALA A 13 11.80 6.36 -5.90
C ALA A 13 10.34 6.31 -5.42
N ALA A 14 9.40 6.95 -6.14
CA ALA A 14 7.98 6.87 -5.83
C ALA A 14 7.42 5.45 -6.00
N ALA A 15 8.00 4.62 -6.87
CA ALA A 15 7.61 3.22 -7.03
C ALA A 15 8.04 2.36 -5.82
N ASP A 16 9.19 2.66 -5.21
CA ASP A 16 9.60 2.06 -3.93
C ASP A 16 8.63 2.46 -2.81
N VAL A 17 8.21 3.73 -2.77
CA VAL A 17 7.20 4.22 -1.81
C VAL A 17 5.88 3.48 -1.96
N TYR A 18 5.41 3.25 -3.18
CA TYR A 18 4.21 2.44 -3.40
C TYR A 18 4.38 1.02 -2.86
N SER A 19 5.53 0.40 -3.14
CA SER A 19 5.84 -0.94 -2.65
C SER A 19 5.90 -1.00 -1.12
N PHE A 20 6.37 0.06 -0.46
CA PHE A 20 6.29 0.19 0.99
C PHE A 20 4.83 0.23 1.50
N GLY A 21 3.94 0.95 0.82
CA GLY A 21 2.50 0.95 1.12
C GLY A 21 1.87 -0.45 1.01
N VAL A 22 2.26 -1.23 -0.02
CA VAL A 22 1.83 -2.64 -0.18
C VAL A 22 2.29 -3.49 1.01
N VAL A 23 3.55 -3.33 1.44
CA VAL A 23 4.10 -4.05 2.60
C VAL A 23 3.38 -3.66 3.89
N LEU A 24 3.03 -2.38 4.09
CA LEU A 24 2.25 -1.96 5.25
C LEU A 24 0.86 -2.62 5.29
N ALA A 25 0.20 -2.75 4.13
CA ALA A 25 -1.08 -3.44 4.02
C ALA A 25 -0.97 -4.95 4.29
N GLU A 26 0.10 -5.59 3.80
CA GLU A 26 0.40 -6.99 4.09
C GLU A 26 0.68 -7.22 5.59
N LEU A 27 1.47 -6.35 6.23
CA LEU A 27 1.71 -6.42 7.68
C LEU A 27 0.43 -6.18 8.50
N SER A 28 -0.44 -5.31 8.01
CA SER A 28 -1.72 -5.00 8.64
C SER A 28 -2.69 -6.19 8.61
N THR A 29 -2.78 -6.88 7.48
CA THR A 29 -3.75 -7.96 7.26
C THR A 29 -3.19 -9.35 7.53
N HIS A 30 -1.86 -9.49 7.59
CA HIS A 30 -1.14 -10.77 7.56
C HIS A 30 -1.51 -11.64 6.35
N GLN A 31 -1.97 -11.03 5.25
CA GLN A 31 -2.34 -11.71 4.02
C GLN A 31 -1.50 -11.21 2.84
N VAL A 32 -1.33 -12.09 1.85
CA VAL A 32 -0.69 -11.72 0.58
C VAL A 32 -1.51 -10.61 -0.10
N PRO A 33 -0.87 -9.59 -0.69
CA PRO A 33 -1.59 -8.49 -1.34
C PRO A 33 -2.66 -8.97 -2.32
N TYR A 34 -3.86 -8.38 -2.22
CA TYR A 34 -5.04 -8.65 -3.04
C TYR A 34 -5.64 -10.07 -2.90
N SER A 35 -5.33 -10.80 -1.83
CA SER A 35 -5.96 -12.12 -1.57
C SER A 35 -7.47 -12.05 -1.39
N ASP A 36 -7.99 -10.88 -1.05
CA ASP A 36 -9.41 -10.54 -0.88
C ASP A 36 -10.10 -10.07 -2.17
N ALA A 37 -9.34 -9.88 -3.26
CA ALA A 37 -9.89 -9.42 -4.53
C ALA A 37 -10.64 -10.55 -5.25
N VAL A 38 -11.97 -10.41 -5.34
CA VAL A 38 -12.86 -11.39 -5.96
C VAL A 38 -13.69 -10.79 -7.09
N HIS A 39 -14.07 -11.63 -8.06
CA HIS A 39 -14.98 -11.24 -9.13
C HIS A 39 -16.39 -11.01 -8.57
N PRO A 40 -17.04 -9.85 -8.82
CA PRO A 40 -18.30 -9.48 -8.17
C PRO A 40 -19.44 -10.47 -8.45
N GLU A 41 -19.49 -11.02 -9.66
CA GLU A 41 -20.56 -11.95 -10.04
C GLU A 41 -20.32 -13.40 -9.63
N THR A 42 -19.06 -13.85 -9.55
CA THR A 42 -18.74 -15.28 -9.37
C THR A 42 -18.17 -15.59 -7.99
N GLY A 43 -17.75 -14.57 -7.23
CA GLY A 43 -17.10 -14.71 -5.91
C GLY A 43 -15.74 -15.40 -5.96
N ARG A 44 -15.20 -15.70 -7.15
CA ARG A 44 -13.89 -16.34 -7.30
C ARG A 44 -12.78 -15.30 -7.19
N ALA A 45 -11.65 -15.70 -6.61
CA ALA A 45 -10.45 -14.87 -6.56
C ALA A 45 -10.04 -14.40 -7.96
N LEU A 46 -9.64 -13.14 -8.08
CA LEU A 46 -9.11 -12.59 -9.32
C LEU A 46 -7.76 -13.23 -9.65
N THR A 47 -7.51 -13.47 -10.94
CA THR A 47 -6.19 -13.86 -11.43
C THR A 47 -5.28 -12.63 -11.55
N GLN A 48 -3.99 -12.87 -11.84
CA GLN A 48 -3.00 -11.79 -11.86
C GLN A 48 -3.31 -10.68 -12.87
N GLN A 49 -3.77 -11.01 -14.07
CA GLN A 49 -4.00 -10.01 -15.13
C GLN A 49 -5.11 -9.01 -14.77
N PRO A 50 -6.31 -9.43 -14.30
CA PRO A 50 -7.33 -8.52 -13.79
C PRO A 50 -6.82 -7.63 -12.65
N ILE A 51 -6.06 -8.19 -11.69
CA ILE A 51 -5.48 -7.43 -10.58
C ILE A 51 -4.56 -6.33 -11.11
N LEU A 52 -3.62 -6.66 -11.99
CA LEU A 52 -2.68 -5.70 -12.57
C LEU A 52 -3.41 -4.59 -13.35
N SER A 53 -4.47 -4.95 -14.09
CA SER A 53 -5.30 -3.98 -14.81
C SER A 53 -5.99 -3.01 -13.85
N SER A 54 -6.67 -3.52 -12.81
CA SER A 54 -7.39 -2.68 -11.84
C SER A 54 -6.46 -1.85 -10.95
N VAL A 55 -5.25 -2.34 -10.67
CA VAL A 55 -4.22 -1.54 -9.99
C VAL A 55 -3.77 -0.38 -10.89
N THR A 56 -3.61 -0.62 -12.19
CA THR A 56 -3.19 0.41 -13.14
C THR A 56 -4.22 1.53 -13.29
N THR A 57 -5.50 1.20 -13.23
CA THR A 57 -6.61 2.18 -13.28
C THR A 57 -6.91 2.84 -11.93
N GLY A 58 -6.30 2.36 -10.84
CA GLY A 58 -6.57 2.81 -9.48
C GLY A 58 -7.87 2.27 -8.87
N GLU A 59 -8.57 1.37 -9.56
CA GLU A 59 -9.81 0.72 -9.09
C GLU A 59 -9.55 -0.29 -7.97
N LEU A 60 -8.33 -0.84 -7.91
CA LEU A 60 -7.92 -1.79 -6.88
C LEU A 60 -6.65 -1.30 -6.17
N GLN A 61 -6.73 -1.20 -4.84
CA GLN A 61 -5.61 -0.89 -3.97
C GLN A 61 -5.55 -1.91 -2.83
N PRO A 62 -4.36 -2.19 -2.26
CA PRO A 62 -4.25 -3.00 -1.06
C PRO A 62 -5.11 -2.44 0.07
N THR A 63 -5.74 -3.33 0.82
CA THR A 63 -6.63 -2.99 1.93
C THR A 63 -5.89 -3.11 3.26
N PHE A 64 -6.34 -2.35 4.25
CA PHE A 64 -5.84 -2.44 5.62
C PHE A 64 -6.91 -3.06 6.52
N ASP A 65 -6.47 -3.82 7.51
CA ASP A 65 -7.36 -4.39 8.52
C ASP A 65 -8.06 -3.29 9.34
N ALA A 66 -9.29 -3.58 9.77
CA ALA A 66 -10.12 -2.67 10.55
C ALA A 66 -9.42 -2.22 11.85
N THR A 67 -8.67 -3.10 12.49
CA THR A 67 -7.96 -2.86 13.76
C THR A 67 -6.66 -2.07 13.60
N THR A 68 -6.20 -1.86 12.36
CA THR A 68 -4.97 -1.11 12.09
C THR A 68 -5.11 0.33 12.61
N PRO A 69 -4.10 0.89 13.30
CA PRO A 69 -4.15 2.26 13.78
C PRO A 69 -4.43 3.25 12.64
N ALA A 70 -5.29 4.24 12.89
CA ALA A 70 -5.75 5.18 11.86
C ALA A 70 -4.59 5.91 11.16
N TYR A 71 -3.57 6.30 11.91
CA TYR A 71 -2.40 7.00 11.37
C TYR A 71 -1.58 6.09 10.42
N VAL A 72 -1.50 4.77 10.68
CA VAL A 72 -0.81 3.83 9.77
C VAL A 72 -1.59 3.71 8.47
N LYS A 73 -2.93 3.60 8.56
CA LYS A 73 -3.80 3.57 7.38
C LYS A 73 -3.66 4.83 6.53
N GLU A 74 -3.61 6.00 7.16
CA GLU A 74 -3.45 7.27 6.47
C GLU A 74 -2.13 7.31 5.68
N TRP A 75 -1.00 7.04 6.33
CA TRP A 75 0.31 7.02 5.66
C TRP A 75 0.43 5.90 4.62
N GLY A 76 -0.12 4.73 4.91
CA GLY A 76 -0.18 3.61 3.99
C GLY A 76 -0.97 3.95 2.72
N ASN A 77 -2.15 4.56 2.85
CA ASN A 77 -2.96 5.00 1.72
C ASN A 77 -2.27 6.10 0.90
N ARG A 78 -1.56 7.04 1.54
CA ARG A 78 -0.73 8.03 0.83
C ARG A 78 0.38 7.38 0.01
N CYS A 79 1.01 6.32 0.53
CA CYS A 79 2.00 5.55 -0.23
C CYS A 79 1.38 4.87 -1.46
N LEU A 80 0.13 4.42 -1.34
CA LEU A 80 -0.61 3.69 -2.38
C LEU A 80 -1.29 4.60 -3.42
N ALA A 81 -1.05 5.91 -3.39
CA ALA A 81 -1.62 6.83 -4.37
C ALA A 81 -1.27 6.41 -5.81
N THR A 82 -2.28 6.40 -6.70
CA THR A 82 -2.10 5.98 -8.10
C THR A 82 -1.10 6.87 -8.82
N ASN A 83 -1.23 8.19 -8.65
CA ASN A 83 -0.27 9.15 -9.18
C ASN A 83 1.00 9.16 -8.31
N PRO A 84 2.20 8.92 -8.88
CA PRO A 84 3.45 8.91 -8.12
C PRO A 84 3.78 10.25 -7.44
N ASP A 85 3.32 11.38 -7.97
CA ASP A 85 3.61 12.71 -7.41
C ASP A 85 2.80 13.03 -6.13
N ASP A 86 1.72 12.28 -5.90
CA ASP A 86 0.88 12.42 -4.70
C ASP A 86 1.39 11.58 -3.51
N ARG A 87 2.45 10.78 -3.74
CA ARG A 87 3.06 9.92 -2.73
C ARG A 87 4.03 10.73 -1.85
N PRO A 88 4.18 10.37 -0.57
CA PRO A 88 5.17 11.02 0.28
C PRO A 88 6.59 10.72 -0.22
N THR A 89 7.49 11.65 0.04
CA THR A 89 8.91 11.44 -0.18
C THR A 89 9.47 10.40 0.79
N THR A 90 10.57 9.75 0.42
CA THR A 90 11.29 8.84 1.32
C THR A 90 11.73 9.53 2.62
N LEU A 91 12.02 10.84 2.58
CA LEU A 91 12.37 11.61 3.77
C LEU A 91 11.19 11.74 4.73
N GLU A 92 10.01 12.11 4.24
CA GLU A 92 8.79 12.20 5.05
C GLU A 92 8.45 10.85 5.68
N LEU A 93 8.54 9.76 4.92
CA LEU A 93 8.32 8.41 5.45
C LEU A 93 9.34 8.01 6.51
N THR A 94 10.61 8.39 6.33
CA THR A 94 11.65 8.11 7.31
C THR A 94 11.37 8.83 8.64
N LEU A 95 10.92 10.09 8.59
CA LEU A 95 10.53 10.83 9.79
C LEU A 95 9.34 10.17 10.48
N PHE A 96 8.29 9.85 9.71
CA PHE A 96 7.12 9.15 10.20
C PHE A 96 7.48 7.83 10.92
N VAL A 97 8.23 6.94 10.26
CA VAL A 97 8.61 5.64 10.85
C VAL A 97 9.44 5.80 12.12
N ARG A 98 10.34 6.80 12.16
CA ARG A 98 11.14 7.08 13.37
C ARG A 98 10.28 7.47 14.56
N GLU A 99 9.29 8.34 14.34
CA GLU A 99 8.36 8.75 15.40
C GLU A 99 7.60 7.54 15.96
N LEU A 100 7.19 6.58 15.12
CA LEU A 100 6.52 5.37 15.58
C LEU A 100 7.40 4.50 16.47
N VAL A 101 8.65 4.24 16.04
CA VAL A 101 9.59 3.40 16.79
C VAL A 101 9.94 4.04 18.14
N GLN A 102 10.09 5.36 18.18
CA GLN A 102 10.38 6.10 19.40
C GLN A 102 9.17 6.14 20.35
N CYS A 103 7.96 6.29 19.83
CA CYS A 103 6.75 6.28 20.63
C CYS A 103 6.48 4.89 21.25
N SER A 104 6.70 3.81 20.48
CA SER A 104 6.62 2.43 20.99
C SER A 104 7.62 2.13 22.11
N SER A 105 8.73 2.87 22.20
CA SER A 105 9.73 2.72 23.26
C SER A 105 9.32 3.37 24.59
N THR A 106 8.24 4.15 24.61
CA THR A 106 7.81 4.94 25.78
C THR A 106 6.55 4.40 26.46
N VAL A 107 5.91 3.36 25.90
CA VAL A 107 4.63 2.78 26.39
C VAL A 107 4.85 1.50 27.24
N SER A 108 6.09 1.19 27.61
CA SER A 108 6.37 0.15 28.62
C SER A 108 6.53 0.77 30.01
N LEU A 109 5.41 1.17 30.63
CA LEU A 109 5.27 1.39 32.08
C LEU A 109 3.92 0.85 32.55
#